data_AF-A0A9E4T4M4-F1
#
_entry.id   AF-A0A9E4T4M4-F1
#
_cell.length_a   1.000
_cell.length_b   1.000
_cell.length_c   1.000
_cell.angle_alpha   90.00
_cell.angle_beta   90.00
_cell.angle_gamma   90.00
#
_symmetry.space_group_name_H-M   'P 1'
#
loop_
_entity.id
_entity.type
_entity.pdbx_description
1 polymer ?
#
loop_
_entity_poly.entity_id
_entity_poly.type
_entity_poly.pdbx_seq_one_letter_code
_entity_poly.pdbx_strand_id
1 'polypeptide(L)'
;MAKQTELLAPAGTLKNARYAFAYGADAVYAGLPRYSLRVRNNDFLEQNLATGIAEAHALQRQFYLACNVMPHNAKLKTFIKDLEPIIAMGPDALIMSDPGLILMVRERWPEMPIHLSVQANTVNGEAVRFWQQQGVSRVILSRELSLDEVAEVRQHCPDMELEVFIHGALCIAYSGRCLLSGYFNHRDANQGTCTNSCRWDYKLSQPVAGPELNTGPAEVVRHSAADQVYYLEEGGRPGEQMPVFEDEHGTYIMNSKDLRAVEHVARLVEIGVDCLKI
;
A
#
# COMPACT_ATOMS: atom_id res chain seq x y z
N MET A 1 24.49 3.93 20.45
CA MET A 1 24.01 4.83 19.38
C MET A 1 22.53 4.56 19.21
N ALA A 2 21.69 5.59 19.11
CA ALA A 2 20.27 5.39 18.80
C ALA A 2 20.16 4.68 17.44
N LYS A 3 19.28 3.69 17.31
CA LYS A 3 19.01 3.01 16.05
C LYS A 3 18.50 4.06 15.06
N GLN A 4 19.17 4.21 13.93
CA GLN A 4 18.75 5.15 12.89
C GLN A 4 17.50 4.60 12.20
N THR A 5 16.46 5.43 12.05
CA THR A 5 15.24 5.07 11.33
C THR A 5 15.52 4.89 9.84
N GLU A 6 15.11 3.74 9.29
CA GLU A 6 15.28 3.34 7.89
C GLU A 6 14.33 4.13 6.97
N LEU A 7 14.81 4.58 5.81
CA LEU A 7 13.98 5.07 4.72
C LEU A 7 13.76 3.98 3.66
N LEU A 8 12.51 3.54 3.51
CA LEU A 8 12.10 2.52 2.54
C LEU A 8 11.34 3.12 1.37
N ALA A 9 11.88 2.97 0.15
CA ALA A 9 11.30 3.52 -1.06
C ALA A 9 10.76 2.46 -2.04
N PRO A 10 9.72 2.76 -2.83
CA PRO A 10 9.25 1.86 -3.88
C PRO A 10 10.21 1.90 -5.06
N ALA A 11 10.67 0.74 -5.52
CA ALA A 11 11.46 0.65 -6.74
C ALA A 11 10.53 0.56 -7.97
N GLY A 12 9.83 -0.55 -8.15
CA GLY A 12 9.05 -0.84 -9.36
C GLY A 12 9.89 -1.06 -10.62
N THR A 13 10.96 -0.27 -10.83
CA THR A 13 11.96 -0.51 -11.90
C THR A 13 13.38 -0.45 -11.37
N LEU A 14 14.34 -1.07 -12.09
CA LEU A 14 15.78 -0.91 -11.79
C LEU A 14 16.21 0.56 -11.78
N LYS A 15 15.70 1.35 -12.73
CA LYS A 15 15.97 2.79 -12.81
C LYS A 15 15.55 3.51 -11.53
N ASN A 16 14.35 3.24 -11.06
CA ASN A 16 13.82 3.85 -9.85
C ASN A 16 14.52 3.36 -8.59
N ALA A 17 14.91 2.08 -8.51
CA ALA A 17 15.73 1.57 -7.40
C ALA A 17 17.05 2.35 -7.28
N ARG A 18 17.76 2.52 -8.40
CA ARG A 18 19.01 3.30 -8.45
C ARG A 18 18.79 4.75 -8.04
N TYR A 19 17.68 5.37 -8.45
CA TYR A 19 17.33 6.71 -7.98
C TYR A 19 17.06 6.74 -6.48
N ALA A 20 16.26 5.82 -5.95
CA ALA A 20 16.00 5.75 -4.52
C ALA A 20 17.31 5.66 -3.71
N PHE A 21 18.24 4.79 -4.11
CA PHE A 21 19.54 4.67 -3.46
C PHE A 21 20.39 5.94 -3.62
N ALA A 22 20.44 6.54 -4.81
CA ALA A 22 21.20 7.77 -5.07
C ALA A 22 20.70 8.96 -4.23
N TYR A 23 19.40 8.99 -3.89
CA TYR A 23 18.79 10.01 -3.03
C TYR A 23 18.69 9.58 -1.55
N GLY A 24 19.36 8.50 -1.16
CA GLY A 24 19.58 8.17 0.25
C GLY A 24 18.59 7.20 0.88
N ALA A 25 17.78 6.48 0.10
CA ALA A 25 17.00 5.37 0.64
C ALA A 25 17.93 4.28 1.20
N ASP A 26 17.59 3.76 2.38
CA ASP A 26 18.31 2.67 3.04
C ASP A 26 17.89 1.30 2.50
N ALA A 27 16.64 1.23 2.05
CA ALA A 27 16.03 0.04 1.50
C ALA A 27 15.09 0.39 0.34
N VAL A 28 14.90 -0.57 -0.56
CA VAL A 28 13.84 -0.50 -1.58
C VAL A 28 12.93 -1.71 -1.50
N TYR A 29 11.70 -1.56 -1.97
CA TYR A 29 10.81 -2.70 -2.18
C TYR A 29 10.26 -2.78 -3.60
N ALA A 30 10.08 -4.01 -4.08
CA ALA A 30 9.44 -4.31 -5.36
C ALA A 30 8.32 -5.32 -5.17
N GLY A 31 7.33 -5.30 -6.07
CA GLY A 31 6.28 -6.33 -6.07
C GLY A 31 6.82 -7.66 -6.56
N LEU A 32 6.42 -8.77 -5.95
CA LEU A 32 6.58 -10.06 -6.60
C LEU A 32 5.45 -10.26 -7.62
N PRO A 33 5.75 -10.58 -8.89
CA PRO A 33 4.73 -10.89 -9.88
C PRO A 33 3.77 -11.98 -9.39
N ARG A 34 2.49 -11.89 -9.75
CA ARG A 34 1.38 -12.77 -9.30
C ARG A 34 1.02 -12.67 -7.81
N TYR A 35 1.93 -12.22 -6.94
CA TYR A 35 1.77 -12.25 -5.48
C TYR A 35 1.81 -10.86 -4.81
N SER A 36 2.00 -9.79 -5.57
CA SER A 36 1.92 -8.41 -5.08
C SER A 36 0.59 -7.74 -5.39
N LEU A 37 0.19 -6.78 -4.56
CA LEU A 37 -0.93 -5.89 -4.85
C LEU A 37 -0.60 -4.76 -5.83
N ARG A 38 0.69 -4.49 -6.06
CA ARG A 38 1.18 -3.47 -7.00
C ARG A 38 1.97 -4.13 -8.13
N VAL A 39 1.25 -4.91 -8.95
CA VAL A 39 1.84 -5.60 -10.11
C VAL A 39 2.02 -4.67 -11.31
N ARG A 40 1.23 -3.58 -11.39
CA ARG A 40 1.29 -2.62 -12.49
C ARG A 40 2.56 -1.79 -12.37
N ASN A 41 3.31 -1.63 -13.46
CA ASN A 41 4.60 -0.92 -13.54
C ASN A 41 5.73 -1.56 -12.73
N ASN A 42 5.88 -2.87 -12.86
CA ASN A 42 6.96 -3.61 -12.22
C ASN A 42 7.81 -4.36 -13.25
N ASP A 43 9.10 -4.03 -13.34
CA ASP A 43 10.06 -4.67 -14.25
C ASP A 43 10.97 -5.71 -13.56
N PHE A 44 10.80 -5.94 -12.25
CA PHE A 44 11.57 -6.89 -11.47
C PHE A 44 11.11 -8.33 -11.73
N LEU A 45 11.38 -8.79 -12.94
CA LEU A 45 11.22 -10.15 -13.41
C LEU A 45 12.61 -10.77 -13.60
N GLU A 46 12.77 -12.03 -13.19
CA GLU A 46 13.92 -12.86 -13.50
C GLU A 46 15.27 -12.14 -13.29
N GLN A 47 15.98 -11.82 -14.37
CA GLN A 47 17.31 -11.20 -14.34
C GLN A 47 17.32 -9.81 -13.71
N ASN A 48 16.28 -8.99 -13.94
CA ASN A 48 16.22 -7.65 -13.36
C ASN A 48 16.10 -7.71 -11.83
N LEU A 49 15.39 -8.71 -11.30
CA LEU A 49 15.31 -8.92 -9.86
C LEU A 49 16.67 -9.29 -9.27
N ALA A 50 17.37 -10.26 -9.86
CA ALA A 50 18.70 -10.64 -9.42
C ALA A 50 19.69 -9.45 -9.48
N THR A 51 19.63 -8.65 -10.56
CA THR A 51 20.43 -7.42 -10.68
C THR A 51 20.08 -6.41 -9.59
N GLY A 52 18.80 -6.17 -9.32
CA GLY A 52 18.35 -5.22 -8.31
C GLY A 52 18.81 -5.57 -6.90
N ILE A 53 18.71 -6.85 -6.52
CA ILE A 53 19.18 -7.36 -5.23
C ILE A 53 20.71 -7.20 -5.13
N ALA A 54 21.44 -7.65 -6.16
CA ALA A 54 22.91 -7.55 -6.16
C ALA A 54 23.41 -6.10 -6.09
N GLU A 55 22.76 -5.16 -6.78
CA GLU A 55 23.08 -3.73 -6.71
C GLU A 55 22.80 -3.15 -5.33
N ALA A 56 21.67 -3.50 -4.69
CA ALA A 56 21.37 -3.07 -3.33
C ALA A 56 22.45 -3.56 -2.36
N HIS A 57 22.80 -4.85 -2.41
CA HIS A 57 23.82 -5.43 -1.54
C HIS A 57 25.21 -4.85 -1.77
N ALA A 58 25.59 -4.57 -3.02
CA ALA A 58 26.85 -3.90 -3.34
C ALA A 58 26.93 -2.47 -2.74
N LEU A 59 25.79 -1.82 -2.56
CA LEU A 59 25.66 -0.52 -1.89
C LEU A 59 25.43 -0.66 -0.37
N GLN A 60 25.47 -1.88 0.18
CA GLN A 60 25.13 -2.18 1.58
C GLN A 60 23.72 -1.71 1.98
N ARG A 61 22.79 -1.75 1.01
CA ARG A 61 21.37 -1.41 1.16
C ARG A 61 20.51 -2.67 1.06
N GLN A 62 19.26 -2.55 1.50
CA GLN A 62 18.33 -3.68 1.58
C GLN A 62 17.35 -3.70 0.40
N PHE A 63 16.92 -4.90 0.01
CA PHE A 63 15.94 -5.14 -1.05
C PHE A 63 14.83 -6.07 -0.56
N TYR A 64 13.62 -5.53 -0.45
CA TYR A 64 12.44 -6.26 0.04
C TYR A 64 11.48 -6.62 -1.09
N LEU A 65 10.77 -7.74 -0.93
CA LEU A 65 9.80 -8.21 -1.93
C LEU A 65 8.39 -8.30 -1.37
N ALA A 66 7.46 -7.57 -1.99
CA ALA A 66 6.05 -7.61 -1.62
C ALA A 66 5.35 -8.84 -2.20
N CYS A 67 4.98 -9.76 -1.32
CA CYS A 67 4.16 -10.95 -1.53
C CYS A 67 2.88 -10.82 -0.69
N ASN A 68 2.11 -9.76 -0.95
CA ASN A 68 1.12 -9.21 -0.03
C ASN A 68 -0.34 -9.33 -0.51
N VAL A 69 -0.63 -10.20 -1.49
CA VAL A 69 -2.00 -10.54 -1.90
C VAL A 69 -2.76 -11.33 -0.82
N MET A 70 -4.08 -11.38 -0.94
CA MET A 70 -4.96 -12.30 -0.20
C MET A 70 -5.38 -13.43 -1.15
N PRO A 71 -4.62 -14.53 -1.28
CA PRO A 71 -4.80 -15.52 -2.33
C PRO A 71 -6.04 -16.40 -2.12
N HIS A 72 -6.57 -16.94 -3.22
CA HIS A 72 -7.45 -18.12 -3.18
C HIS A 72 -6.65 -19.41 -3.36
N ASN A 73 -7.25 -20.56 -3.01
CA ASN A 73 -6.62 -21.89 -3.01
C ASN A 73 -5.88 -22.24 -4.31
N ALA A 74 -6.30 -21.74 -5.47
CA ALA A 74 -5.62 -21.98 -6.74
C ALA A 74 -4.16 -21.49 -6.73
N LYS A 75 -3.86 -20.33 -6.10
CA LYS A 75 -2.51 -19.78 -6.00
C LYS A 75 -1.63 -20.57 -5.03
N LEU A 76 -2.21 -21.15 -3.98
CA LEU A 76 -1.46 -21.93 -2.98
C LEU A 76 -0.74 -23.13 -3.60
N LYS A 77 -1.33 -23.74 -4.65
CA LYS A 77 -0.79 -24.95 -5.30
C LYS A 77 0.60 -24.77 -5.91
N THR A 78 0.93 -23.57 -6.38
CA THR A 78 2.22 -23.29 -7.02
C THR A 78 3.11 -22.36 -6.19
N PHE A 79 2.62 -21.86 -5.05
CA PHE A 79 3.25 -20.80 -4.28
C PHE A 79 4.70 -21.08 -3.90
N ILE A 80 4.96 -22.21 -3.21
CA ILE A 80 6.33 -22.58 -2.80
C ILE A 80 7.25 -22.76 -4.00
N LYS A 81 6.77 -23.43 -5.05
CA LYS A 81 7.55 -23.65 -6.28
C LYS A 81 7.91 -22.32 -6.96
N ASP A 82 6.98 -21.36 -6.98
CA ASP A 82 7.20 -20.06 -7.59
C ASP A 82 8.16 -19.19 -6.76
N LEU A 83 8.16 -19.36 -5.43
CA LEU A 83 9.00 -18.57 -4.52
C LEU A 83 10.42 -19.13 -4.38
N GLU A 84 10.64 -20.42 -4.57
CA GLU A 84 11.95 -21.06 -4.44
C GLU A 84 13.09 -20.39 -5.23
N PRO A 85 12.97 -20.08 -6.53
CA PRO A 85 14.02 -19.35 -7.24
C PRO A 85 14.20 -17.92 -6.74
N ILE A 86 13.16 -17.31 -6.16
CA ILE A 86 13.19 -15.94 -5.64
C ILE A 86 13.97 -15.90 -4.32
N ILE A 87 13.71 -16.84 -3.42
CA ILE A 87 14.44 -16.96 -2.15
C ILE A 87 15.93 -17.24 -2.41
N ALA A 88 16.24 -18.06 -3.43
CA ALA A 88 17.61 -18.34 -3.83
C ALA A 88 18.38 -17.10 -4.32
N MET A 89 17.69 -16.04 -4.77
CA MET A 89 18.32 -14.75 -5.12
C MET A 89 18.71 -13.92 -3.89
N GLY A 90 18.23 -14.28 -2.69
CA GLY A 90 18.59 -13.65 -1.43
C GLY A 90 17.96 -12.26 -1.19
N PRO A 91 16.64 -12.05 -1.35
CA PRO A 91 16.02 -10.82 -0.85
C PRO A 91 16.14 -10.73 0.67
N ASP A 92 16.21 -9.51 1.21
CA ASP A 92 16.44 -9.31 2.65
C ASP A 92 15.18 -9.52 3.50
N ALA A 93 13.99 -9.37 2.91
CA ALA A 93 12.71 -9.68 3.56
C ALA A 93 11.57 -9.85 2.54
N LEU A 94 10.54 -10.59 2.96
CA LEU A 94 9.24 -10.63 2.27
C LEU A 94 8.22 -9.77 3.01
N ILE A 95 7.52 -8.89 2.28
CA ILE A 95 6.38 -8.14 2.81
C ILE A 95 5.11 -8.93 2.51
N MET A 96 4.48 -9.50 3.54
CA MET A 96 3.38 -10.48 3.40
C MET A 96 2.14 -10.10 4.21
N SER A 97 0.96 -10.55 3.79
CA SER A 97 -0.32 -10.21 4.47
C SER A 97 -1.12 -11.41 4.93
N ASP A 98 -1.10 -12.50 4.15
CA ASP A 98 -1.95 -13.66 4.36
C ASP A 98 -1.33 -14.62 5.39
N PRO A 99 -2.03 -14.98 6.49
CA PRO A 99 -1.51 -15.90 7.50
C PRO A 99 -1.11 -17.27 6.95
N GLY A 100 -1.84 -17.79 5.95
CA GLY A 100 -1.57 -19.08 5.34
C GLY A 100 -0.28 -19.08 4.54
N LEU A 101 -0.06 -18.06 3.70
CA LEU A 101 1.20 -17.89 2.98
C LEU A 101 2.38 -17.68 3.94
N ILE A 102 2.18 -16.88 5.00
CA ILE A 102 3.22 -16.66 6.03
C ILE A 102 3.61 -17.99 6.66
N LEU A 103 2.64 -18.81 7.08
CA LEU A 103 2.88 -20.14 7.63
C LEU A 103 3.69 -21.01 6.64
N MET A 104 3.28 -21.08 5.38
CA MET A 104 3.96 -21.85 4.34
C MET A 104 5.42 -21.41 4.12
N VAL A 105 5.68 -20.09 4.11
CA VAL A 105 7.07 -19.57 4.00
C VAL A 105 7.88 -19.93 5.23
N ARG A 106 7.33 -19.75 6.44
CA ARG A 106 8.04 -20.05 7.69
C ARG A 106 8.38 -21.53 7.84
N GLU A 107 7.50 -22.42 7.39
CA GLU A 107 7.77 -23.86 7.39
C GLU A 107 8.89 -24.25 6.40
N ARG A 108 8.97 -23.58 5.26
CA ARG A 108 9.95 -23.90 4.20
C ARG A 108 11.29 -23.18 4.37
N TRP A 109 11.27 -21.91 4.79
CA TRP A 109 12.41 -21.01 4.93
C TRP A 109 12.30 -20.25 6.28
N PRO A 110 12.57 -20.90 7.42
CA PRO A 110 12.39 -20.31 8.74
C PRO A 110 13.26 -19.06 8.99
N GLU A 111 14.38 -18.95 8.27
CA GLU A 111 15.32 -17.82 8.37
C GLU A 111 14.94 -16.62 7.49
N MET A 112 13.97 -16.75 6.58
CA MET A 112 13.56 -15.65 5.70
C MET A 112 12.77 -14.60 6.50
N PRO A 113 13.26 -13.36 6.64
CA PRO A 113 12.54 -12.34 7.39
C PRO A 113 11.20 -11.99 6.74
N ILE A 114 10.17 -11.84 7.56
CA ILE A 114 8.82 -11.50 7.12
C ILE A 114 8.41 -10.18 7.74
N HIS A 115 8.12 -9.20 6.89
CA HIS A 115 7.51 -7.92 7.27
C HIS A 115 6.00 -8.02 7.01
N LEU A 116 5.19 -7.75 8.03
CA LEU A 116 3.74 -7.78 7.90
C LEU A 116 3.24 -6.55 7.14
N SER A 117 2.64 -6.77 5.99
CA SER A 117 1.99 -5.78 5.14
C SER A 117 0.84 -5.09 5.86
N VAL A 118 0.66 -3.80 5.56
CA VAL A 118 -0.49 -2.97 5.98
C VAL A 118 -1.85 -3.61 5.69
N GLN A 119 -1.91 -4.51 4.70
CA GLN A 119 -3.09 -5.30 4.34
C GLN A 119 -3.54 -6.30 5.41
N ALA A 120 -2.72 -6.57 6.42
CA ALA A 120 -3.11 -7.32 7.61
C ALA A 120 -3.99 -6.49 8.56
N ASN A 121 -4.09 -5.17 8.37
CA ASN A 121 -4.94 -4.25 9.12
C ASN A 121 -4.58 -4.18 10.62
N THR A 122 -3.28 -4.10 10.94
CA THR A 122 -2.81 -4.06 12.33
C THR A 122 -2.91 -2.63 12.89
N VAL A 123 -3.87 -2.42 13.78
CA VAL A 123 -4.22 -1.12 14.39
C VAL A 123 -4.05 -1.03 15.91
N ASN A 124 -3.51 -2.05 16.56
CA ASN A 124 -3.32 -2.04 18.01
C ASN A 124 -2.16 -2.94 18.44
N GLY A 125 -1.66 -2.71 19.65
CA GLY A 125 -0.51 -3.44 20.21
C GLY A 125 -0.77 -4.94 20.40
N GLU A 126 -2.00 -5.35 20.71
CA GLU A 126 -2.35 -6.77 20.87
C GLU A 126 -2.21 -7.55 19.56
N ALA A 127 -2.64 -6.95 18.45
CA ALA A 127 -2.46 -7.50 17.12
C ALA A 127 -0.97 -7.52 16.72
N VAL A 128 -0.19 -6.49 17.06
CA VAL A 128 1.28 -6.50 16.87
C VAL A 128 1.91 -7.66 17.63
N ARG A 129 1.57 -7.85 18.91
CA ARG A 129 2.09 -8.94 19.74
C ARG A 129 1.70 -10.32 19.19
N PHE A 130 0.49 -10.48 18.68
CA PHE A 130 0.07 -11.71 18.01
C PHE A 130 0.99 -12.04 16.84
N TRP A 131 1.25 -11.08 15.94
CA TRP A 131 2.12 -11.28 14.79
C TRP A 131 3.59 -11.50 15.17
N GLN A 132 4.06 -10.84 16.23
CA GLN A 132 5.37 -11.12 16.83
C GLN A 132 5.50 -12.60 17.23
N GLN A 133 4.47 -13.16 17.88
CA GLN A 133 4.46 -14.59 18.27
C GLN A 133 4.42 -15.51 17.05
N GLN A 134 3.88 -15.07 15.92
CA GLN A 134 3.95 -15.78 14.64
C GLN A 134 5.32 -15.65 13.96
N GLY A 135 6.28 -14.94 14.56
CA GLY A 135 7.66 -14.75 14.10
C GLY A 135 7.83 -13.80 12.92
N VAL A 136 6.91 -12.84 12.78
CA VAL A 136 7.13 -11.65 11.94
C VAL A 136 8.22 -10.79 12.59
N SER A 137 9.12 -10.23 11.78
CA SER A 137 10.22 -9.38 12.25
C SER A 137 9.89 -7.89 12.28
N ARG A 138 8.96 -7.44 11.43
CA ARG A 138 8.53 -6.05 11.33
C ARG A 138 7.04 -5.95 11.03
N VAL A 139 6.33 -5.01 11.67
CA VAL A 139 4.92 -4.75 11.40
C VAL A 139 4.73 -3.39 10.75
N ILE A 140 4.13 -3.39 9.55
CA ILE A 140 3.73 -2.17 8.87
C ILE A 140 2.35 -1.78 9.40
N LEU A 141 2.32 -0.72 10.20
CA LEU A 141 1.11 -0.24 10.85
C LEU A 141 0.09 0.30 9.85
N SER A 142 -1.18 0.12 10.18
CA SER A 142 -2.30 0.61 9.38
C SER A 142 -2.24 2.13 9.18
N ARG A 143 -2.63 2.61 8.00
CA ARG A 143 -2.63 4.05 7.66
C ARG A 143 -3.79 4.82 8.30
N GLU A 144 -4.64 4.12 9.04
CA GLU A 144 -5.78 4.65 9.78
C GLU A 144 -5.39 5.18 11.17
N LEU A 145 -4.19 4.85 11.67
CA LEU A 145 -3.73 5.25 13.00
C LEU A 145 -3.28 6.72 13.02
N SER A 146 -3.67 7.42 14.09
CA SER A 146 -3.09 8.70 14.46
C SER A 146 -1.67 8.53 15.02
N LEU A 147 -0.91 9.64 15.10
CA LEU A 147 0.44 9.63 15.66
C LEU A 147 0.45 9.23 17.15
N ASP A 148 -0.60 9.58 17.90
CA ASP A 148 -0.74 9.21 19.30
C ASP A 148 -0.96 7.70 19.46
N GLU A 149 -1.82 7.11 18.61
CA GLU A 149 -2.02 5.66 18.60
C GLU A 149 -0.76 4.90 18.15
N VAL A 150 0.01 5.44 17.20
CA VAL A 150 1.33 4.87 16.83
C VAL A 150 2.27 4.88 18.03
N ALA A 151 2.31 5.97 18.79
CA ALA A 151 3.12 6.07 20.01
C ALA A 151 2.68 5.05 21.08
N GLU A 152 1.38 4.88 21.25
CA GLU A 152 0.81 3.88 22.17
C GLU A 152 1.22 2.46 21.75
N VAL A 153 1.07 2.11 20.47
CA VAL A 153 1.47 0.78 19.94
C VAL A 153 2.97 0.54 20.15
N ARG A 154 3.81 1.55 19.89
CA ARG A 154 5.26 1.47 20.13
C ARG A 154 5.60 1.18 21.58
N GLN A 155 4.94 1.85 22.53
CA GLN A 155 5.13 1.63 23.97
C GLN A 155 4.69 0.23 24.40
N HIS A 156 3.59 -0.27 23.84
CA HIS A 156 3.08 -1.62 24.13
C HIS A 156 3.94 -2.74 23.56
N CYS A 157 4.68 -2.47 22.48
CA CYS A 157 5.47 -3.47 21.77
C CYS A 157 6.91 -2.98 21.52
N PRO A 158 7.73 -2.71 22.56
CA PRO A 158 9.03 -2.05 22.42
C PRO A 158 10.10 -2.88 21.66
N ASP A 159 9.92 -4.20 21.58
CA ASP A 159 10.89 -5.11 20.94
C ASP A 159 10.55 -5.42 19.46
N MET A 160 9.41 -4.96 18.96
CA MET A 160 8.98 -5.20 17.57
C MET A 160 9.44 -4.07 16.65
N GLU A 161 9.90 -4.36 15.42
CA GLU A 161 10.12 -3.28 14.45
C GLU A 161 8.77 -2.75 13.93
N LEU A 162 8.61 -1.42 13.96
CA LEU A 162 7.42 -0.75 13.43
C LEU A 162 7.76 0.05 12.18
N GLU A 163 6.95 -0.12 11.14
CA GLU A 163 7.03 0.64 9.89
C GLU A 163 5.75 1.46 9.68
N VAL A 164 5.92 2.73 9.29
CA VAL A 164 4.80 3.66 9.05
C VAL A 164 4.95 4.29 7.67
N PHE A 165 3.84 4.37 6.93
CA PHE A 165 3.80 5.15 5.69
C PHE A 165 3.81 6.65 6.02
N ILE A 166 4.68 7.41 5.35
CA ILE A 166 4.72 8.87 5.43
C ILE A 166 4.37 9.54 4.10
N HIS A 167 4.36 8.79 3.01
CA HIS A 167 3.95 9.26 1.70
C HIS A 167 3.20 8.19 0.91
N GLY A 168 2.38 8.62 -0.04
CA GLY A 168 1.80 7.76 -1.07
C GLY A 168 0.27 7.69 -1.05
N ALA A 169 -0.28 6.96 -2.01
CA ALA A 169 -1.73 6.91 -2.22
C ALA A 169 -2.47 6.27 -1.03
N LEU A 170 -3.37 7.04 -0.42
CA LEU A 170 -4.33 6.54 0.55
C LEU A 170 -5.50 5.86 -0.21
N CYS A 171 -6.10 4.85 0.42
CA CYS A 171 -7.27 4.17 -0.13
C CYS A 171 -8.49 4.55 0.71
N ILE A 172 -9.65 4.74 0.06
CA ILE A 172 -10.92 4.89 0.79
C ILE A 172 -11.33 3.60 1.51
N ALA A 173 -10.89 2.44 1.00
CA ALA A 173 -11.13 1.16 1.65
C ALA A 173 -10.06 0.89 2.71
N TYR A 174 -10.46 0.28 3.82
CA TYR A 174 -9.60 0.01 4.97
C TYR A 174 -8.32 -0.71 4.56
N SER A 175 -7.21 0.04 4.61
CA SER A 175 -5.87 -0.32 4.16
C SER A 175 -5.78 -1.05 2.81
N GLY A 176 -6.72 -0.79 1.90
CA GLY A 176 -6.77 -1.35 0.55
C GLY A 176 -7.59 -2.63 0.38
N ARG A 177 -8.33 -3.08 1.42
CA ARG A 177 -9.29 -4.19 1.33
C ARG A 177 -10.58 -3.75 0.65
N CYS A 178 -10.55 -3.63 -0.68
CA CYS A 178 -11.63 -3.05 -1.47
C CYS A 178 -12.39 -4.12 -2.26
N LEU A 179 -13.72 -4.04 -2.29
CA LEU A 179 -14.58 -4.87 -3.13
C LEU A 179 -15.08 -4.17 -4.40
N LEU A 180 -14.94 -2.84 -4.49
CA LEU A 180 -15.50 -2.04 -5.59
C LEU A 180 -14.96 -2.48 -6.96
N SER A 181 -13.65 -2.73 -7.07
CA SER A 181 -13.03 -3.16 -8.33
C SER A 181 -13.53 -4.54 -8.78
N GLY A 182 -13.78 -5.45 -7.82
CA GLY A 182 -14.34 -6.76 -8.11
C GLY A 182 -15.81 -6.68 -8.53
N TYR A 183 -16.57 -5.82 -7.85
CA TYR A 183 -17.99 -5.60 -8.13
C TYR A 183 -18.21 -4.97 -9.51
N PHE A 184 -17.52 -3.86 -9.82
CA PHE A 184 -17.74 -3.14 -11.08
C PHE A 184 -17.06 -3.80 -12.28
N ASN A 185 -15.87 -4.39 -12.09
CA ASN A 185 -15.00 -4.76 -13.21
C ASN A 185 -14.59 -6.22 -13.23
N HIS A 186 -15.09 -7.02 -12.28
CA HIS A 186 -14.66 -8.41 -12.09
C HIS A 186 -13.13 -8.54 -11.91
N ARG A 187 -12.49 -7.49 -11.39
CA ARG A 187 -11.05 -7.42 -11.12
C ARG A 187 -10.81 -7.25 -9.63
N ASP A 188 -10.40 -8.33 -8.97
CA ASP A 188 -10.17 -8.34 -7.53
C ASP A 188 -8.96 -7.48 -7.13
N ALA A 189 -9.24 -6.44 -6.34
CA ALA A 189 -8.21 -5.54 -5.82
C ALA A 189 -7.24 -6.26 -4.88
N ASN A 190 -7.70 -7.26 -4.13
CA ASN A 190 -6.91 -8.02 -3.15
C ASN A 190 -6.00 -9.08 -3.81
N GLN A 191 -6.08 -9.21 -5.14
CA GLN A 191 -5.19 -10.02 -5.98
C GLN A 191 -4.25 -9.16 -6.84
N GLY A 192 -4.16 -7.85 -6.57
CA GLY A 192 -3.29 -6.92 -7.28
C GLY A 192 -3.81 -6.44 -8.62
N THR A 193 -5.12 -6.58 -8.87
CA THR A 193 -5.73 -6.17 -10.14
C THR A 193 -6.60 -4.91 -10.04
N CYS A 194 -6.51 -4.18 -8.91
CA CYS A 194 -7.26 -2.95 -8.63
C CYS A 194 -7.32 -2.03 -9.85
N THR A 195 -8.53 -1.60 -10.19
CA THR A 195 -8.82 -0.70 -11.32
C THR A 195 -8.91 0.77 -10.91
N ASN A 196 -8.70 1.07 -9.63
CA ASN A 196 -8.92 2.37 -9.04
C ASN A 196 -10.35 2.89 -9.30
N SER A 197 -11.35 2.01 -9.19
CA SER A 197 -12.74 2.36 -9.46
C SER A 197 -13.25 3.52 -8.61
N CYS A 198 -12.78 3.67 -7.37
CA CYS A 198 -13.08 4.83 -6.53
C CYS A 198 -12.59 6.19 -7.09
N ARG A 199 -11.78 6.20 -8.15
CA ARG A 199 -11.23 7.39 -8.82
C ARG A 199 -11.72 7.53 -10.26
N TRP A 200 -12.75 6.78 -10.64
CA TRP A 200 -13.36 6.88 -11.96
C TRP A 200 -14.25 8.12 -12.07
N ASP A 201 -14.54 8.49 -13.32
CA ASP A 201 -15.53 9.53 -13.64
C ASP A 201 -16.93 9.03 -13.24
N TYR A 202 -17.48 9.60 -12.16
CA TYR A 202 -18.85 9.35 -11.74
C TYR A 202 -19.71 10.57 -12.06
N LYS A 203 -20.59 10.44 -13.06
CA LYS A 203 -21.52 11.50 -13.44
C LYS A 203 -22.80 11.40 -12.62
N LEU A 204 -23.20 12.51 -12.00
CA LEU A 204 -24.52 12.65 -11.40
C LEU A 204 -25.56 12.79 -12.51
N SER A 205 -26.46 11.81 -12.64
CA SER A 205 -27.67 11.97 -13.46
C SER A 205 -28.73 12.74 -12.66
N GLN A 206 -29.57 13.55 -13.33
CA GLN A 206 -30.78 14.07 -12.69
C GLN A 206 -31.66 12.92 -12.16
N PRO A 207 -32.36 13.10 -11.03
CA PRO A 207 -33.28 12.07 -10.55
C PRO A 207 -34.40 11.88 -11.56
N VAL A 208 -34.42 10.74 -12.23
CA VAL A 208 -35.48 10.40 -13.18
C VAL A 208 -36.60 9.73 -12.39
N ALA A 209 -37.78 10.34 -12.32
CA ALA A 209 -39.00 9.61 -12.03
C ALA A 209 -39.16 8.62 -13.19
N GLY A 210 -38.96 7.32 -12.94
CA GLY A 210 -39.04 6.32 -14.02
C GLY A 210 -40.41 6.31 -14.68
N PRO A 211 -40.59 5.67 -15.85
CA PRO A 211 -39.65 5.36 -16.94
C PRO A 211 -39.74 6.48 -18.04
N GLU A 212 -38.99 6.58 -19.13
CA GLU A 212 -38.14 5.68 -19.94
C GLU A 212 -36.89 6.42 -20.47
N LEU A 213 -35.87 5.63 -20.83
CA LEU A 213 -34.57 6.00 -21.41
C LEU A 213 -34.57 5.86 -22.95
N ASN A 214 -34.10 6.90 -23.67
CA ASN A 214 -33.22 6.90 -24.86
C ASN A 214 -33.29 8.26 -25.61
N THR A 215 -32.33 8.80 -26.37
CA THR A 215 -30.91 8.54 -26.72
C THR A 215 -30.46 9.71 -27.60
N GLY A 216 -29.19 10.14 -27.54
CA GLY A 216 -28.54 10.77 -28.70
C GLY A 216 -27.51 11.88 -28.40
N PRO A 217 -26.52 12.12 -29.28
CA PRO A 217 -25.21 12.64 -28.89
C PRO A 217 -25.06 14.15 -29.12
N ALA A 218 -24.31 14.83 -28.25
CA ALA A 218 -23.77 16.17 -28.54
C ALA A 218 -22.47 16.39 -27.76
N GLU A 219 -21.47 16.96 -28.44
CA GLU A 219 -20.21 17.43 -27.88
C GLU A 219 -20.48 18.29 -26.63
N VAL A 220 -19.86 17.91 -25.50
CA VAL A 220 -20.22 18.45 -24.19
C VAL A 220 -19.61 19.84 -24.02
N VAL A 221 -20.45 20.88 -24.15
CA VAL A 221 -20.14 22.22 -23.65
C VAL A 221 -20.22 22.19 -22.13
N ARG A 222 -19.11 22.49 -21.45
CA ARG A 222 -19.01 22.47 -19.97
C ARG A 222 -19.93 23.55 -19.38
N HIS A 223 -20.71 23.20 -18.36
CA HIS A 223 -21.60 24.14 -17.67
C HIS A 223 -20.76 25.14 -16.85
N SER A 224 -21.01 26.44 -16.95
CA SER A 224 -20.18 27.48 -16.29
C SER A 224 -20.12 27.40 -14.77
N ALA A 225 -21.05 26.65 -14.16
CA ALA A 225 -21.02 26.37 -12.72
C ALA A 225 -19.94 25.35 -12.33
N ALA A 226 -19.48 24.49 -13.25
CA ALA A 226 -18.42 23.50 -13.00
C ALA A 226 -17.03 24.13 -12.80
N ASP A 227 -16.87 25.42 -13.11
CA ASP A 227 -15.66 26.19 -12.84
C ASP A 227 -15.65 26.76 -11.41
N GLN A 228 -16.70 26.54 -10.61
CA GLN A 228 -16.77 26.98 -9.22
C GLN A 228 -16.31 25.90 -8.26
N VAL A 229 -15.61 26.32 -7.20
CA VAL A 229 -15.18 25.42 -6.13
C VAL A 229 -16.34 25.22 -5.16
N TYR A 230 -16.89 24.01 -5.13
CA TYR A 230 -17.91 23.63 -4.15
C TYR A 230 -17.25 22.97 -2.95
N TYR A 231 -17.86 23.14 -1.78
CA TYR A 231 -17.42 22.51 -0.54
C TYR A 231 -18.58 21.74 0.08
N LEU A 232 -18.31 20.51 0.51
CA LEU A 232 -19.19 19.72 1.36
C LEU A 232 -18.80 19.98 2.81
N GLU A 233 -19.79 20.21 3.66
CA GLU A 233 -19.63 20.33 5.10
C GLU A 233 -20.47 19.26 5.78
N GLU A 234 -19.82 18.43 6.59
CA GLU A 234 -20.51 17.40 7.36
C GLU A 234 -21.08 18.02 8.65
N GLY A 235 -22.33 17.71 8.99
CA GLY A 235 -22.97 18.24 10.21
C GLY A 235 -22.26 17.88 11.53
N GLY A 236 -21.40 16.85 11.54
CA GLY A 236 -20.57 16.47 12.69
C GLY A 236 -19.24 17.21 12.80
N ARG A 237 -18.84 17.98 11.78
CA ARG A 237 -17.55 18.72 11.73
C ARG A 237 -17.76 20.14 11.19
N PRO A 238 -18.40 21.02 11.96
CA PRO A 238 -18.69 22.37 11.51
C PRO A 238 -17.40 23.14 11.21
N GLY A 239 -17.31 23.73 10.01
CA GLY A 239 -16.13 24.46 9.54
C GLY A 239 -15.06 23.62 8.83
N GLU A 240 -15.17 22.28 8.80
CA GLU A 240 -14.31 21.44 7.97
C GLU A 240 -14.89 21.31 6.56
N GLN A 241 -14.43 22.19 5.66
CA GLN A 241 -14.87 22.22 4.27
C GLN A 241 -14.10 21.19 3.43
N MET A 242 -14.84 20.26 2.82
CA MET A 242 -14.29 19.26 1.89
C MET A 242 -14.52 19.72 0.44
N PRO A 243 -13.48 20.14 -0.28
CA PRO A 243 -13.64 20.59 -1.67
C PRO A 243 -14.11 19.46 -2.57
N VAL A 244 -15.12 19.74 -3.39
CA VAL A 244 -15.54 18.92 -4.51
C VAL A 244 -14.63 19.28 -5.68
N PHE A 245 -13.87 18.29 -6.15
CA PHE A 245 -12.98 18.48 -7.29
C PHE A 245 -13.65 17.94 -8.54
N GLU A 246 -13.57 18.70 -9.63
CA GLU A 246 -14.00 18.29 -10.95
C GLU A 246 -12.93 18.65 -11.99
N ASP A 247 -12.30 17.64 -12.58
CA ASP A 247 -11.35 17.82 -13.68
C ASP A 247 -11.93 17.31 -15.01
N GLU A 248 -11.10 17.16 -16.03
CA GLU A 248 -11.49 16.60 -17.33
C GLU A 248 -12.02 15.16 -17.27
N HIS A 249 -11.86 14.50 -16.12
CA HIS A 249 -12.31 13.15 -15.81
C HIS A 249 -13.43 13.11 -14.75
N GLY A 250 -14.08 14.24 -14.42
CA GLY A 250 -15.33 14.28 -13.65
C GLY A 250 -15.22 14.61 -12.17
N THR A 251 -16.34 14.47 -11.45
CA THR A 251 -16.50 14.93 -10.07
C THR A 251 -16.13 13.86 -9.04
N TYR A 252 -15.21 14.16 -8.13
CA TYR A 252 -14.71 13.22 -7.12
C TYR A 252 -15.40 13.41 -5.75
N ILE A 253 -16.03 12.35 -5.22
CA ILE A 253 -16.67 12.34 -3.87
C ILE A 253 -15.99 11.35 -2.90
N MET A 254 -15.28 10.34 -3.43
CA MET A 254 -14.74 9.19 -2.66
C MET A 254 -13.20 9.06 -2.72
N ASN A 255 -12.49 10.14 -3.04
CA ASN A 255 -11.04 10.11 -3.11
C ASN A 255 -10.42 10.51 -1.76
N SER A 256 -9.75 9.58 -1.09
CA SER A 256 -8.92 9.92 0.06
C SER A 256 -7.70 10.70 -0.43
N LYS A 257 -7.44 11.89 0.14
CA LYS A 257 -6.21 12.64 -0.13
C LYS A 257 -5.01 11.72 0.08
N ASP A 258 -4.02 11.83 -0.80
CA ASP A 258 -2.79 11.06 -0.65
C ASP A 258 -2.10 11.42 0.68
N LEU A 259 -1.45 10.43 1.28
CA LEU A 259 -0.76 10.61 2.53
C LEU A 259 0.48 11.48 2.31
N ARG A 260 0.63 12.53 3.11
CA ARG A 260 1.79 13.42 3.11
C ARG A 260 2.10 13.82 4.55
N ALA A 261 2.91 13.02 5.22
CA ALA A 261 3.29 13.18 6.62
C ALA A 261 4.77 13.59 6.79
N VAL A 262 5.36 14.23 5.78
CA VAL A 262 6.77 14.69 5.82
C VAL A 262 7.04 15.61 7.02
N GLU A 263 6.08 16.47 7.36
CA GLU A 263 6.15 17.38 8.52
C GLU A 263 6.17 16.64 9.87
N HIS A 264 5.78 15.36 9.88
CA HIS A 264 5.70 14.53 11.08
C HIS A 264 6.87 13.54 11.20
N VAL A 265 7.84 13.57 10.28
CA VAL A 265 9.00 12.67 10.30
C VAL A 265 9.77 12.78 11.62
N ALA A 266 10.06 14.00 12.08
CA ALA A 266 10.76 14.21 13.35
C ALA A 266 10.05 13.53 14.53
N ARG A 267 8.72 13.71 14.61
CA ARG A 267 7.89 13.11 15.64
C ARG A 267 7.85 11.58 15.55
N LEU A 268 7.78 11.01 14.36
CA LEU A 268 7.82 9.54 14.16
C LEU A 268 9.17 8.94 14.57
N VAL A 269 10.27 9.64 14.30
CA VAL A 269 11.61 9.27 14.77
C VAL A 269 11.70 9.35 16.30
N GLU A 270 11.17 10.41 16.91
CA GLU A 270 11.11 10.55 18.38
C GLU A 270 10.27 9.47 19.05
N ILE A 271 9.17 9.05 18.42
CA ILE A 271 8.37 7.90 18.87
C ILE A 271 9.23 6.62 18.87
N GLY A 272 10.20 6.50 17.97
CA GLY A 272 11.01 5.29 17.81
C GLY A 272 10.42 4.33 16.77
N VAL A 273 9.84 4.88 15.70
CA VAL A 273 9.50 4.10 14.50
C VAL A 273 10.79 3.67 13.79
N ASP A 274 10.87 2.39 13.44
CA ASP A 274 12.08 1.78 12.87
C ASP A 274 12.23 2.05 11.37
N CYS A 275 11.11 2.16 10.64
CA CYS A 275 11.11 2.38 9.20
C CYS A 275 10.03 3.37 8.76
N LEU A 276 10.41 4.32 7.90
CA LEU A 276 9.50 5.25 7.23
C LEU A 276 9.38 4.87 5.76
N LYS A 277 8.15 4.65 5.32
CA LYS A 277 7.84 4.21 3.96
C LYS A 277 7.21 5.28 3.11
N ILE A 278 7.65 5.39 1.87
CA ILE A 278 7.09 6.30 0.86
C ILE A 278 6.40 5.56 -0.29
#